data_AF-A0A1B2IX26-F1
#
_entry.id   AF-A0A1B2IX26-F1
#
_cell.length_a   1.000
_cell.length_b   1.000
_cell.length_c   1.000
_cell.angle_alpha   90.00
_cell.angle_beta   90.00
_cell.angle_gamma   90.00
#
_symmetry.space_group_name_H-M   'P 1'
#
loop_
_entity.id
_entity.type
_entity.pdbx_description
1 polymer ?
#
loop_
_entity_poly.entity_id
_entity_poly.type
_entity_poly.pdbx_seq_one_letter_code
_entity_poly.pdbx_strand_id
1 'polypeptide(L)'
;MLVHASSFSKSIYVWNLNHTKVRYNLKNYPATTYSVNAITTFSHNGQKSVYYHIYPISPEKDTKLAGGYVWHKYLTNGHNPNYKLINNEDIMHFGNSTEYQTYIKKSPSQALTRKILALFPNSTVSLDLSLASLKYNKNTYNITNIQSIKRINSLDTYLNTKNTSSNAQRYTKIKAYLAANGYTTSVRNQKLVIGIYINNFTFHSWADGMMEQGFITGIEK
;
A
#
# COMPACT_ATOMS: atom_id res chain seq x y z
N MET A 1 -1.14 4.06 15.73
CA MET A 1 -0.68 5.30 15.06
C MET A 1 0.50 4.96 14.17
N LEU A 2 0.57 5.56 12.98
CA LEU A 2 1.65 5.31 12.02
C LEU A 2 2.57 6.51 11.93
N VAL A 3 3.86 6.25 11.77
CA VAL A 3 4.92 7.26 11.78
C VAL A 3 6.04 6.90 10.81
N HIS A 4 6.79 7.91 10.38
CA HIS A 4 8.04 7.74 9.65
C HIS A 4 9.11 8.71 10.18
N ALA A 5 10.37 8.51 9.80
CA ALA A 5 11.46 9.40 10.19
C ALA A 5 11.22 10.82 9.66
N SER A 6 11.39 11.85 10.51
CA SER A 6 11.26 13.25 10.10
C SER A 6 12.41 13.73 9.20
N SER A 7 13.51 12.99 9.17
CA SER A 7 14.64 13.19 8.26
C SER A 7 15.19 11.84 7.81
N PHE A 8 15.48 11.72 6.51
CA PHE A 8 16.02 10.51 5.91
C PHE A 8 17.56 10.45 5.88
N SER A 9 18.23 11.54 6.26
CA SER A 9 19.70 11.63 6.25
C SER A 9 20.30 11.75 7.66
N LYS A 10 19.55 12.26 8.64
CA LYS A 10 20.03 12.41 10.02
C LYS A 10 20.17 11.06 10.71
N SER A 11 21.27 10.87 11.42
CA SER A 11 21.46 9.73 12.32
C SER A 11 20.46 9.83 13.48
N ILE A 12 19.44 8.98 13.44
CA ILE A 12 18.42 8.87 14.49
C ILE A 12 18.40 7.42 14.95
N TYR A 13 18.75 7.19 16.20
CA TYR A 13 18.91 5.85 16.76
C TYR A 13 17.62 5.36 17.40
N VAL A 14 17.31 4.09 17.13
CA VAL A 14 16.27 3.33 17.81
C VAL A 14 16.95 2.47 18.87
N TRP A 15 16.55 2.63 20.12
CA TRP A 15 17.18 2.01 21.29
C TRP A 15 16.36 0.83 21.81
N ASN A 16 17.00 -0.06 22.56
CA ASN A 16 16.27 -0.97 23.44
C ASN A 16 15.62 -0.20 24.62
N LEU A 17 14.74 -0.86 25.38
CA LEU A 17 14.04 -0.26 26.53
C LEU A 17 15.01 0.42 27.51
N ASN A 18 16.11 -0.25 27.82
CA ASN A 18 17.09 0.21 28.82
C ASN A 18 18.05 1.28 28.29
N HIS A 19 17.93 1.73 27.03
CA HIS A 19 18.84 2.72 26.43
C HIS A 19 20.33 2.33 26.45
N THR A 20 20.64 1.04 26.51
CA THR A 20 22.02 0.52 26.54
C THR A 20 22.51 0.03 25.18
N LYS A 21 21.59 -0.25 24.25
CA LYS A 21 21.93 -0.80 22.93
C LYS A 21 21.12 -0.14 21.83
N VAL A 22 21.82 0.38 20.83
CA VAL A 22 21.22 0.78 19.55
C VAL A 22 20.77 -0.48 18.81
N ARG A 23 19.49 -0.54 18.44
CA ARG A 23 18.95 -1.61 17.60
C ARG A 23 19.24 -1.33 16.13
N TYR A 24 18.96 -0.10 15.69
CA TYR A 24 19.22 0.36 14.32
C TYR A 24 19.15 1.90 14.22
N ASN A 25 19.48 2.43 13.05
CA ASN A 25 19.44 3.86 12.75
C ASN A 25 18.45 4.14 11.60
N LEU A 26 17.52 5.07 11.79
CA LEU A 26 16.44 5.36 10.83
C LEU A 26 16.94 5.80 9.45
N LYS A 27 18.11 6.43 9.33
CA LYS A 27 18.65 6.85 8.03
C LYS A 27 18.96 5.67 7.09
N ASN A 28 19.19 4.49 7.65
CA ASN A 28 19.43 3.27 6.87
C ASN A 28 18.13 2.67 6.32
N TYR A 29 16.99 3.21 6.74
CA TYR A 29 15.64 2.74 6.46
C TYR A 29 14.75 3.90 5.98
N PRO A 30 15.17 4.62 4.91
CA PRO A 30 14.55 5.89 4.51
C PRO A 30 13.15 5.75 3.90
N ALA A 31 12.73 4.52 3.59
CA ALA A 31 11.42 4.19 3.04
C ALA A 31 10.44 3.64 4.09
N THR A 32 10.90 3.45 5.33
CA THR A 32 10.19 2.63 6.28
C THR A 32 9.09 3.41 6.98
N THR A 33 7.92 2.79 7.05
CA THR A 33 6.81 3.21 7.91
C THR A 33 6.81 2.32 9.14
N TYR A 34 6.59 2.93 10.30
CA TYR A 34 6.53 2.24 11.59
C TYR A 34 5.15 2.41 12.20
N SER A 35 4.74 1.40 12.97
CA SER A 35 3.60 1.49 13.86
C SER A 35 4.09 1.77 15.29
N VAL A 36 3.34 2.62 16.00
CA VAL A 36 3.56 2.91 17.43
C VAL A 36 2.62 2.06 18.25
N ASN A 37 3.16 1.22 19.13
CA ASN A 37 2.38 0.43 20.09
C ASN A 37 2.56 0.85 21.56
N ALA A 38 3.56 1.69 21.88
CA ALA A 38 3.69 2.25 23.23
C ALA A 38 4.28 3.65 23.19
N ILE A 39 3.87 4.47 24.16
CA ILE A 39 4.41 5.81 24.42
C ILE A 39 4.91 5.78 25.85
N THR A 40 6.17 6.15 26.07
CA THR A 40 6.77 6.16 27.40
C THR A 40 7.56 7.44 27.62
N THR A 41 7.75 7.81 28.88
CA THR A 41 8.63 8.93 29.25
C THR A 41 9.88 8.38 29.89
N PHE A 42 11.03 8.63 29.27
CA PHE A 42 12.32 8.34 29.88
C PHE A 42 12.83 9.57 30.63
N SER A 43 13.49 9.31 31.76
CA SER A 43 14.22 10.32 32.52
C SER A 43 15.71 10.09 32.35
N HIS A 44 16.45 11.10 31.92
CA HIS A 44 17.91 11.07 31.83
C HIS A 44 18.48 12.33 32.47
N ASN A 45 19.31 12.18 33.50
CA ASN A 45 19.87 13.29 34.28
C ASN A 45 18.80 14.30 34.76
N GLY A 46 17.64 13.80 35.21
CA GLY A 46 16.52 14.61 35.68
C GLY A 46 15.65 15.22 34.57
N GLN A 47 16.05 15.12 33.29
CA GLN A 47 15.25 15.58 32.16
C GLN A 47 14.31 14.47 31.68
N LYS A 48 13.03 14.78 31.58
CA LYS A 48 11.99 13.87 31.06
C LYS A 48 11.79 14.10 29.56
N SER A 49 11.72 13.03 28.78
CA SER A 49 11.48 13.07 27.34
C SER A 49 10.55 11.95 26.90
N VAL A 50 9.64 12.26 25.97
CA VAL A 50 8.66 11.31 25.43
C VAL A 50 9.28 10.49 24.30
N TYR A 51 9.13 9.17 24.37
CA TYR A 51 9.62 8.23 23.38
C TYR A 51 8.48 7.35 22.89
N TYR A 52 8.52 7.03 21.61
CA TYR A 52 7.63 6.05 21.00
C TYR A 52 8.37 4.74 20.86
N HIS A 53 7.72 3.65 21.26
CA HIS A 53 8.12 2.32 20.84
C HIS A 53 7.57 2.09 19.44
N ILE A 54 8.47 1.88 18.49
CA ILE A 54 8.17 1.70 17.07
C ILE A 54 8.59 0.32 16.61
N TYR A 55 7.84 -0.24 15.66
CA TYR A 55 8.23 -1.43 14.91
C TYR A 55 7.87 -1.23 13.42
N PRO A 56 8.73 -1.71 12.50
CA PRO A 56 8.52 -1.51 11.07
C PRO A 56 7.34 -2.34 10.57
N ILE A 57 6.49 -1.72 9.75
CA ILE A 57 5.36 -2.40 9.10
C ILE A 57 5.48 -2.39 7.57
N SER A 58 6.34 -1.53 7.02
CA SER A 58 6.61 -1.43 5.59
C SER A 58 7.97 -0.76 5.35
N PRO A 59 8.69 -1.09 4.27
CA PRO A 59 8.41 -2.18 3.33
C PRO A 59 8.61 -3.55 3.97
N GLU A 60 8.04 -4.60 3.37
CA GLU A 60 8.10 -5.99 3.88
C GLU A 60 9.51 -6.43 4.30
N LYS A 61 10.52 -6.11 3.48
CA LYS A 61 11.93 -6.43 3.76
C LYS A 61 12.45 -5.87 5.10
N ASP A 62 11.86 -4.80 5.60
CA ASP A 62 12.24 -4.10 6.82
C ASP A 62 11.42 -4.57 8.02
N THR A 63 10.31 -5.30 7.82
CA THR A 63 9.43 -5.79 8.92
C THR A 63 10.14 -6.72 9.90
N LYS A 64 11.30 -7.26 9.52
CA LYS A 64 12.16 -8.11 10.37
C LYS A 64 12.97 -7.34 11.42
N LEU A 65 13.00 -6.00 11.41
CA LEU A 65 13.76 -5.27 12.43
C LEU A 65 13.04 -5.36 13.78
N ALA A 66 13.83 -5.58 14.85
CA ALA A 66 13.30 -5.60 16.20
C ALA A 66 12.81 -4.21 16.62
N GLY A 67 11.59 -4.12 17.15
CA GLY A 67 11.04 -2.86 17.65
C GLY A 67 11.88 -2.23 18.77
N GLY A 68 11.79 -0.91 18.91
CA GLY A 68 12.54 -0.17 19.93
C GLY A 68 12.06 1.26 20.11
N TYR A 69 12.75 1.99 20.98
CA TYR A 69 12.35 3.32 21.42
C TYR A 69 13.11 4.41 20.67
N VAL A 70 12.37 5.42 20.21
CA VAL A 70 12.94 6.62 19.59
C VAL A 70 12.24 7.87 20.12
N TRP A 71 13.00 8.95 20.26
CA TRP A 71 12.44 10.23 20.70
C TRP A 71 11.40 10.73 19.71
N HIS A 72 10.22 11.10 20.21
CA HIS A 72 9.05 11.33 19.35
C HIS A 72 9.23 12.47 18.34
N LYS A 73 10.06 13.49 18.65
CA LYS A 73 10.30 14.64 17.74
C LYS A 73 11.15 14.27 16.51
N TYR A 74 11.73 13.08 16.46
CA TYR A 74 12.38 12.55 15.27
C TYR A 74 11.44 11.81 14.32
N LEU A 75 10.13 11.83 14.63
CA LEU A 75 9.11 11.17 13.84
C LEU A 75 8.09 12.18 13.31
N THR A 76 7.54 11.85 12.15
CA THR A 76 6.40 12.53 11.53
C THR A 76 5.25 11.54 11.46
N ASN A 77 4.02 12.00 11.74
CA ASN A 77 2.83 11.16 11.68
C ASN A 77 2.44 10.84 10.22
N GLY A 78 1.98 9.60 9.99
CA GLY A 78 1.52 9.11 8.69
C GLY A 78 2.48 8.09 8.05
N HIS A 79 2.10 7.60 6.87
CA HIS A 79 2.96 6.72 6.08
C HIS A 79 4.17 7.46 5.55
N ASN A 80 5.25 6.72 5.37
CA ASN A 80 6.42 7.24 4.70
C ASN A 80 6.09 7.59 3.23
N PRO A 81 6.23 8.86 2.81
CA PRO A 81 5.88 9.28 1.45
C PRO A 81 6.93 8.88 0.39
N ASN A 82 8.03 8.24 0.80
CA ASN A 82 9.14 7.86 -0.08
C ASN A 82 8.86 6.59 -0.89
N TYR A 83 7.71 6.56 -1.56
CA TYR A 83 7.22 5.43 -2.34
C TYR A 83 8.16 5.00 -3.48
N LYS A 84 9.10 5.85 -3.90
CA LYS A 84 10.13 5.50 -4.91
C LYS A 84 11.03 4.35 -4.47
N LEU A 85 11.16 4.13 -3.16
CA LEU A 85 11.99 3.09 -2.56
C LEU A 85 11.16 1.88 -2.07
N ILE A 86 9.84 1.92 -2.25
CA ILE A 86 8.91 0.89 -1.79
C ILE A 86 8.54 0.00 -2.97
N ASN A 87 8.92 -1.28 -2.89
CA ASN A 87 8.67 -2.29 -3.93
C ASN A 87 7.47 -3.19 -3.63
N ASN A 88 6.91 -3.09 -2.43
CA ASN A 88 5.67 -3.74 -2.02
C ASN A 88 5.06 -2.93 -0.87
N GLU A 89 3.75 -2.69 -0.89
CA GLU A 89 3.01 -2.03 0.19
C GLU A 89 1.63 -2.67 0.26
N ASP A 90 1.19 -2.99 1.47
CA ASP A 90 -0.16 -3.49 1.71
C ASP A 90 -1.16 -2.36 1.46
N ILE A 91 -2.23 -2.64 0.74
CA ILE A 91 -3.27 -1.63 0.49
C ILE A 91 -3.95 -1.15 1.77
N MET A 92 -4.00 -1.99 2.80
CA MET A 92 -4.60 -1.69 4.11
C MET A 92 -3.87 -0.59 4.87
N HIS A 93 -2.66 -0.26 4.44
CA HIS A 93 -1.87 0.80 5.01
C HIS A 93 -2.30 2.18 4.50
N PHE A 94 -2.96 2.31 3.35
CA PHE A 94 -3.35 3.64 2.89
C PHE A 94 -4.57 4.17 3.65
N GLY A 95 -4.53 5.44 4.06
CA GLY A 95 -5.63 6.08 4.77
C GLY A 95 -6.70 6.69 3.85
N ASN A 96 -6.37 6.94 2.57
CA ASN A 96 -7.28 7.53 1.59
C ASN A 96 -6.82 7.32 0.13
N SER A 97 -7.72 7.60 -0.81
CA SER A 97 -7.47 7.49 -2.26
C SER A 97 -6.32 8.36 -2.77
N THR A 98 -6.10 9.55 -2.21
CA THR A 98 -5.01 10.45 -2.65
C THR A 98 -3.64 9.85 -2.34
N GLU A 99 -3.50 9.29 -1.15
CA GLU A 99 -2.29 8.61 -0.71
C GLU A 99 -2.03 7.37 -1.57
N TYR A 100 -3.06 6.53 -1.77
CA TYR A 100 -2.95 5.33 -2.59
C TYR A 100 -2.58 5.64 -4.06
N GLN A 101 -3.20 6.67 -4.65
CA GLN A 101 -2.83 7.16 -5.98
C GLN A 101 -1.39 7.68 -6.04
N THR A 102 -0.90 8.31 -4.97
CA THR A 102 0.49 8.77 -4.89
C THR A 102 1.46 7.59 -4.89
N TYR A 103 1.13 6.52 -4.16
CA TYR A 103 1.87 5.27 -4.22
C TYR A 103 1.89 4.67 -5.64
N ILE A 104 0.72 4.54 -6.29
CA ILE A 104 0.62 4.05 -7.68
C ILE A 104 1.51 4.86 -8.64
N LYS A 105 1.52 6.18 -8.50
CA LYS A 105 2.29 7.08 -9.36
C LYS A 105 3.80 6.94 -9.16
N LYS A 106 4.26 6.74 -7.92
CA LYS A 106 5.69 6.85 -7.56
C LYS A 106 6.41 5.51 -7.39
N SER A 107 5.71 4.45 -6.99
CA SER A 107 6.37 3.16 -6.69
C SER A 107 6.80 2.42 -7.96
N PRO A 108 8.03 1.86 -8.00
CA PRO A 108 8.47 0.99 -9.10
C PRO A 108 7.58 -0.24 -9.28
N SER A 109 7.01 -0.78 -8.19
CA SER A 109 6.14 -1.97 -8.20
C SER A 109 4.82 -1.77 -8.94
N GLN A 110 4.42 -0.51 -9.15
CA GLN A 110 3.13 -0.15 -9.73
C GLN A 110 3.20 0.08 -11.25
N ALA A 111 4.28 -0.38 -11.91
CA ALA A 111 4.47 -0.22 -13.34
C ALA A 111 3.36 -0.86 -14.19
N LEU A 112 2.91 -2.07 -13.83
CA LEU A 112 1.79 -2.74 -14.51
C LEU A 112 0.46 -2.01 -14.25
N THR A 113 0.19 -1.65 -13.00
CA THR A 113 -1.00 -0.87 -12.60
C THR A 113 -1.13 0.41 -13.42
N ARG A 114 -0.05 1.18 -13.57
CA ARG A 114 -0.05 2.39 -14.40
C ARG A 114 -0.36 2.11 -15.87
N LYS A 115 0.15 1.01 -16.45
CA LYS A 115 -0.19 0.60 -17.83
C LYS A 115 -1.67 0.25 -17.98
N ILE A 116 -2.26 -0.42 -16.98
CA ILE A 116 -3.68 -0.76 -16.97
C ILE A 116 -4.53 0.51 -16.84
N LEU A 117 -4.17 1.41 -15.91
CA LEU A 117 -4.89 2.67 -15.71
C LEU A 117 -4.83 3.59 -16.93
N ALA A 118 -3.74 3.56 -17.71
CA ALA A 118 -3.65 4.27 -18.98
C ALA A 118 -4.70 3.81 -20.02
N LEU A 119 -5.32 2.63 -19.83
CA LEU A 119 -6.45 2.21 -20.64
C LEU A 119 -7.74 3.00 -20.31
N PHE A 120 -7.81 3.72 -19.19
CA PHE A 120 -8.99 4.40 -18.66
C PHE A 120 -8.71 5.90 -18.40
N PRO A 121 -8.48 6.71 -19.45
CA PRO A 121 -7.88 8.04 -19.33
C PRO A 121 -8.71 9.05 -18.52
N ASN A 122 -10.03 8.87 -18.47
CA ASN A 122 -10.97 9.78 -17.80
C ASN A 122 -11.44 9.26 -16.43
N SER A 123 -10.84 8.18 -15.93
CA SER A 123 -11.29 7.50 -14.71
C SER A 123 -10.40 7.83 -13.51
N THR A 124 -10.96 7.71 -12.31
CA THR A 124 -10.26 7.91 -11.03
C THR A 124 -9.99 6.59 -10.34
N VAL A 125 -9.03 6.55 -9.42
CA VAL A 125 -8.79 5.37 -8.55
C VAL A 125 -9.34 5.64 -7.16
N SER A 126 -10.13 4.70 -6.64
CA SER A 126 -10.69 4.74 -5.29
C SER A 126 -10.05 3.66 -4.41
N LEU A 127 -9.54 4.05 -3.24
CA LEU A 127 -9.01 3.11 -2.25
C LEU A 127 -10.10 2.13 -1.77
N ASP A 128 -11.29 2.62 -1.42
CA ASP A 128 -12.40 1.77 -0.98
C ASP A 128 -12.80 0.75 -2.06
N LEU A 129 -12.85 1.18 -3.32
CA LEU A 129 -13.18 0.28 -4.41
C LEU A 129 -12.03 -0.71 -4.68
N SER A 130 -10.77 -0.30 -4.51
CA SER A 130 -9.62 -1.20 -4.57
C SER A 130 -9.65 -2.26 -3.45
N LEU A 131 -10.02 -1.88 -2.23
CA LEU A 131 -10.21 -2.81 -1.10
C LEU A 131 -11.35 -3.80 -1.38
N ALA A 132 -12.48 -3.33 -1.91
CA ALA A 132 -13.57 -4.20 -2.34
C ALA A 132 -13.18 -5.12 -3.51
N SER A 133 -12.26 -4.68 -4.37
CA SER A 133 -11.71 -5.52 -5.45
C SER A 133 -11.00 -6.76 -4.91
N LEU A 134 -10.50 -6.72 -3.67
CA LEU A 134 -9.81 -7.83 -3.02
C LEU A 134 -10.72 -8.73 -2.19
N LYS A 135 -12.03 -8.45 -2.17
CA LYS A 135 -13.01 -9.13 -1.33
C LYS A 135 -12.68 -9.07 0.17
N TYR A 136 -12.06 -7.97 0.62
CA TYR A 136 -11.97 -7.66 2.05
C TYR A 136 -13.38 -7.61 2.69
N ASN A 137 -13.43 -7.67 4.03
CA ASN A 137 -14.70 -7.52 4.75
C ASN A 137 -15.34 -6.16 4.40
N LYS A 138 -16.67 -6.07 4.32
CA LYS A 138 -17.39 -4.81 4.12
C LYS A 138 -17.04 -3.73 5.15
N ASN A 139 -16.63 -4.12 6.36
CA ASN A 139 -16.16 -3.17 7.38
C ASN A 139 -14.83 -2.48 7.01
N THR A 140 -14.15 -2.96 5.98
CA THR A 140 -12.86 -2.46 5.50
C THR A 140 -12.99 -1.39 4.43
N TYR A 141 -14.13 -1.29 3.74
CA TYR A 141 -14.35 -0.31 2.67
C TYR A 141 -15.70 0.37 2.80
N ASN A 142 -15.76 1.65 2.44
CA ASN A 142 -16.99 2.42 2.49
C ASN A 142 -17.40 2.95 1.11
N ILE A 143 -18.16 2.15 0.36
CA ILE A 143 -18.58 2.49 -1.01
C ILE A 143 -20.01 3.05 -1.01
N THR A 144 -20.15 4.33 -0.71
CA THR A 144 -21.47 5.01 -0.64
C THR A 144 -21.88 5.72 -1.92
N ASN A 145 -20.90 6.20 -2.70
CA ASN A 145 -21.12 7.05 -3.88
C ASN A 145 -21.04 6.30 -5.22
N ILE A 146 -21.02 4.96 -5.20
CA ILE A 146 -20.99 4.14 -6.42
C ILE A 146 -22.38 3.53 -6.62
N GLN A 147 -22.98 3.77 -7.79
CA GLN A 147 -24.30 3.28 -8.15
C GLN A 147 -24.25 1.80 -8.56
N SER A 148 -23.22 1.41 -9.30
CA SER A 148 -23.06 0.04 -9.79
C SER A 148 -21.58 -0.36 -9.80
N ILE A 149 -21.31 -1.63 -9.48
CA ILE A 149 -19.98 -2.22 -9.50
C ILE A 149 -19.99 -3.36 -10.52
N LYS A 150 -19.03 -3.34 -11.44
CA LYS A 150 -18.79 -4.41 -12.41
C LYS A 150 -17.50 -5.14 -12.09
N ARG A 151 -17.61 -6.47 -12.00
CA ARG A 151 -16.54 -7.41 -11.69
C ARG A 151 -16.40 -8.42 -12.83
N ILE A 152 -15.16 -8.81 -13.14
CA ILE A 152 -14.86 -9.75 -14.21
C ILE A 152 -14.29 -11.03 -13.58
N ASN A 153 -15.14 -12.03 -13.34
CA ASN A 153 -14.74 -13.26 -12.62
C ASN A 153 -13.56 -13.98 -13.28
N SER A 154 -13.50 -14.01 -14.62
CA SER A 154 -12.38 -14.65 -15.33
C SER A 154 -11.05 -13.89 -15.19
N LEU A 155 -11.12 -12.56 -15.07
CA LEU A 155 -9.95 -11.73 -14.76
C LEU A 155 -9.51 -11.94 -13.32
N ASP A 156 -10.44 -12.02 -12.37
CA ASP A 156 -10.12 -12.33 -10.98
C ASP A 156 -9.39 -13.67 -10.86
N THR A 157 -9.92 -14.73 -11.50
CA THR A 157 -9.26 -16.04 -11.54
C THR A 157 -7.85 -15.90 -12.10
N TYR A 158 -7.68 -15.20 -13.21
CA TYR A 158 -6.35 -14.99 -13.81
C TYR A 158 -5.39 -14.21 -12.88
N LEU A 159 -5.85 -13.12 -12.27
CA LEU A 159 -5.04 -12.29 -11.38
C LEU A 159 -4.58 -13.04 -10.12
N ASN A 160 -5.41 -13.98 -9.64
CA ASN A 160 -5.18 -14.75 -8.42
C ASN A 160 -4.73 -16.19 -8.68
N THR A 161 -4.32 -16.51 -9.92
CA THR A 161 -3.69 -17.81 -10.26
C THR A 161 -2.19 -17.62 -10.38
N LYS A 162 -1.41 -18.43 -9.64
CA LYS A 162 0.05 -18.46 -9.69
C LYS A 162 0.56 -18.59 -11.13
N ASN A 163 1.37 -17.65 -11.59
CA ASN A 163 2.01 -17.70 -12.89
C ASN A 163 3.34 -16.93 -12.89
N THR A 164 4.19 -17.15 -13.91
CA THR A 164 5.51 -16.52 -14.08
C THR A 164 5.52 -15.47 -15.20
N SER A 165 4.35 -14.97 -15.61
CA SER A 165 4.24 -14.06 -16.74
C SER A 165 4.89 -12.71 -16.44
N SER A 166 5.66 -12.19 -17.40
CA SER A 166 6.20 -10.83 -17.34
C SER A 166 5.09 -9.78 -17.30
N ASN A 167 5.40 -8.56 -16.84
CA ASN A 167 4.43 -7.46 -16.85
C ASN A 167 3.86 -7.17 -18.25
N ALA A 168 4.63 -7.40 -19.32
CA ALA A 168 4.13 -7.25 -20.69
C ALA A 168 3.09 -8.32 -21.04
N GLN A 169 3.38 -9.59 -20.75
CA GLN A 169 2.44 -10.70 -20.96
C GLN A 169 1.17 -10.52 -20.13
N ARG A 170 1.32 -10.12 -18.86
CA ARG A 170 0.20 -9.85 -17.96
C ARG A 170 -0.69 -8.73 -18.49
N TYR A 171 -0.09 -7.62 -18.94
CA TYR A 171 -0.82 -6.52 -19.54
C TYR A 171 -1.63 -6.96 -20.77
N THR A 172 -1.04 -7.75 -21.67
CA THR A 172 -1.75 -8.28 -22.85
C THR A 172 -2.95 -9.13 -22.46
N LYS A 173 -2.80 -10.04 -21.49
CA LYS A 173 -3.90 -10.89 -21.00
C LYS A 173 -5.01 -10.07 -20.32
N ILE A 174 -4.65 -9.12 -19.46
CA ILE A 174 -5.62 -8.23 -18.80
C ILE A 174 -6.41 -7.43 -19.84
N LYS A 175 -5.73 -6.86 -20.84
CA LYS A 175 -6.39 -6.16 -21.96
C LYS A 175 -7.37 -7.05 -22.72
N ALA A 176 -7.02 -8.32 -22.94
CA ALA A 176 -7.91 -9.29 -23.59
C ALA A 176 -9.15 -9.62 -22.73
N TYR A 177 -8.98 -9.84 -21.42
CA TYR A 177 -10.11 -10.05 -20.51
C TYR A 177 -11.05 -8.84 -20.45
N LEU A 178 -10.49 -7.63 -20.40
CA LEU A 178 -11.26 -6.39 -20.48
C LEU A 178 -12.10 -6.35 -21.76
N ALA A 179 -11.47 -6.58 -22.92
CA ALA A 179 -12.16 -6.57 -24.22
C ALA A 179 -13.28 -7.62 -24.30
N ALA A 180 -13.01 -8.85 -23.87
CA ALA A 180 -13.99 -9.95 -23.85
C ALA A 180 -15.21 -9.67 -22.94
N ASN A 181 -15.09 -8.73 -21.99
CA ASN A 181 -16.15 -8.34 -21.07
C ASN A 181 -16.76 -6.97 -21.40
N GLY A 182 -16.58 -6.50 -22.64
CA GLY A 182 -17.22 -5.30 -23.17
C GLY A 182 -16.52 -3.98 -22.83
N TYR A 183 -15.30 -4.00 -22.28
CA TYR A 183 -14.51 -2.77 -22.08
C TYR A 183 -13.83 -2.34 -23.39
N THR A 184 -14.65 -1.97 -24.37
CA THR A 184 -14.21 -1.35 -25.62
C THR A 184 -13.53 0.00 -25.34
N THR A 185 -12.82 0.57 -26.33
CA THR A 185 -12.21 1.89 -26.17
C THR A 185 -13.24 2.97 -25.79
N SER A 186 -14.45 2.90 -26.35
CA SER A 186 -15.54 3.82 -25.99
C SER A 186 -15.92 3.71 -24.50
N VAL A 187 -16.12 2.49 -24.00
CA VAL A 187 -16.45 2.25 -22.59
C VAL A 187 -15.32 2.72 -21.66
N ARG A 188 -14.06 2.44 -22.01
CA ARG A 188 -12.92 2.84 -21.17
C ARG A 188 -12.65 4.36 -21.19
N ASN A 189 -13.14 5.08 -22.20
CA ASN A 189 -13.08 6.53 -22.26
C ASN A 189 -14.19 7.22 -21.44
N GLN A 190 -15.15 6.47 -20.89
CA GLN A 190 -16.12 7.02 -19.95
C GLN A 190 -15.44 7.35 -18.61
N LYS A 191 -16.09 8.20 -17.81
CA LYS A 191 -15.66 8.49 -16.44
C LYS A 191 -16.10 7.33 -15.54
N LEU A 192 -15.17 6.43 -15.21
CA LEU A 192 -15.39 5.34 -14.25
C LEU A 192 -14.62 5.63 -12.95
N VAL A 193 -15.01 4.93 -11.90
CA VAL A 193 -14.19 4.77 -10.69
C VAL A 193 -13.55 3.40 -10.74
N ILE A 194 -12.23 3.34 -10.61
CA ILE A 194 -11.46 2.10 -10.71
C ILE A 194 -11.06 1.66 -9.32
N GLY A 195 -11.42 0.42 -8.98
CA GLY A 195 -10.82 -0.32 -7.88
C GLY A 195 -9.80 -1.27 -8.45
N ILE A 196 -8.53 -1.05 -8.13
CA ILE A 196 -7.41 -1.86 -8.62
C ILE A 196 -6.40 -2.05 -7.50
N TYR A 197 -5.91 -3.27 -7.33
CA TYR A 197 -4.70 -3.57 -6.57
C TYR A 197 -3.96 -4.68 -7.31
N ILE A 198 -2.88 -4.30 -7.97
CA ILE A 198 -2.03 -5.17 -8.78
C ILE A 198 -0.59 -4.76 -8.47
N ASN A 199 0.26 -5.73 -8.16
CA ASN A 199 1.66 -5.53 -7.81
C ASN A 199 2.56 -6.49 -8.61
N ASN A 200 3.88 -6.38 -8.40
CA ASN A 200 4.82 -7.37 -8.93
C ASN A 200 4.46 -8.73 -8.32
N PHE A 201 4.24 -9.73 -9.18
CA PHE A 201 3.63 -11.01 -8.83
C PHE A 201 4.35 -11.69 -7.66
N THR A 202 3.77 -11.65 -6.47
CA THR A 202 4.26 -12.36 -5.28
C THR A 202 3.04 -12.96 -4.60
N PHE A 203 2.91 -14.28 -4.66
CA PHE A 203 1.80 -14.99 -4.03
C PHE A 203 2.20 -15.41 -2.62
N HIS A 204 1.41 -15.00 -1.63
CA HIS A 204 1.58 -15.35 -0.24
C HIS A 204 0.64 -16.51 0.14
N SER A 205 1.18 -17.53 0.80
CA SER A 205 0.45 -18.77 1.12
C SER A 205 -0.68 -18.62 2.14
N TRP A 206 -0.89 -17.44 2.71
CA TRP A 206 -1.86 -17.18 3.79
C TRP A 206 -3.21 -16.64 3.31
N ALA A 207 -3.41 -16.48 2.00
CA ALA A 207 -4.67 -15.99 1.43
C ALA A 207 -5.79 -17.04 1.51
N ASP A 208 -6.37 -17.24 2.70
CA ASP A 208 -7.56 -18.06 2.91
C ASP A 208 -8.81 -17.28 2.45
N GLY A 209 -9.27 -17.54 1.22
CA GLY A 209 -10.49 -16.96 0.64
C GLY A 209 -10.40 -15.49 0.18
N MET A 210 -9.31 -14.79 0.45
CA MET A 210 -9.06 -13.41 0.01
C MET A 210 -8.37 -13.35 -1.34
N MET A 211 -8.64 -12.31 -2.13
CA MET A 211 -7.88 -12.06 -3.36
C MET A 211 -6.64 -11.24 -3.02
N GLU A 212 -5.49 -11.65 -3.56
CA GLU A 212 -4.25 -10.88 -3.46
C GLU A 212 -4.23 -9.72 -4.45
N GLN A 213 -4.94 -9.86 -5.56
CA GLN A 213 -5.00 -8.88 -6.63
C GLN A 213 -6.42 -8.75 -7.15
N GLY A 214 -6.80 -7.53 -7.54
CA GLY A 214 -8.17 -7.22 -7.90
C GLY A 214 -8.27 -6.10 -8.92
N PHE A 215 -9.31 -6.19 -9.74
CA PHE A 215 -9.75 -5.13 -10.64
C PHE A 215 -11.28 -5.14 -10.74
N ILE A 216 -11.91 -4.04 -10.36
CA ILE A 216 -13.34 -3.78 -10.55
C ILE A 216 -13.54 -2.34 -11.01
N THR A 217 -14.66 -2.05 -11.66
CA THR A 217 -15.03 -0.69 -12.04
C THR A 217 -16.38 -0.32 -11.44
N GLY A 218 -16.55 0.93 -11.08
CA GLY A 218 -17.81 1.50 -10.64
C GLY A 218 -18.22 2.72 -11.45
N ILE A 219 -19.49 3.07 -11.37
CA ILE A 219 -20.07 4.31 -11.89
C ILE A 219 -20.53 5.14 -10.69
N GLU A 220 -20.12 6.42 -10.62
CA GLU A 220 -20.57 7.33 -9.56
C GLU A 220 -22.08 7.56 -9.67
N LYS A 221 -22.74 7.77 -8.53
CA LYS A 221 -24.14 8.21 -8.48
C LYS A 221 -24.34 9.59 -9.09
#